data_AF-A0A940KKD8-F1
#
_entry.id   AF-A0A940KKD8-F1
#
_cell.length_a   1.000
_cell.length_b   1.000
_cell.length_c   1.000
_cell.angle_alpha   90.00
_cell.angle_beta   90.00
_cell.angle_gamma   90.00
#
_symmetry.space_group_name_H-M   'P 1'
#
loop_
_entity.id
_entity.type
_entity.pdbx_description
1 polymer ?
#
loop_
_entity_poly.entity_id
_entity_poly.type
_entity_poly.pdbx_seq_one_letter_code
_entity_poly.pdbx_strand_id
1 'polypeptide(L)'
;VNYSVGFIAIEETKSTLATKQPAFTASAVASSLDTKKDEKPNLYNLAVTVSKVVRSQTASFIGNLIIVFPVTYLMAWLYDICFGHPLVGREEGIRMLQDQHPWQSLSLLYACNTGVFLFFSGIIAGYVQNKMNYGKIERRLVEHPLLRLYIAPARLQRMAAYMNHHAGSLIGNISLGFFLGMASIIGKIFGIPFDIRHITISAANTSLGLYGVGWESINIKFLITVFIGVLFIGFLNFLVSFSLAFIVAVRSRGIHLRDYPEFLQILWKYFRTHPLDFFRPRKRIEHN
;
A
#
# COMPACT_ATOMS: atom_id res chain seq x y z
N VAL A 1 -11.86 -13.55 1.66
CA VAL A 1 -11.17 -14.47 2.60
C VAL A 1 -9.80 -14.90 2.05
N ASN A 2 -9.68 -15.41 0.82
CA ASN A 2 -8.38 -15.79 0.22
C ASN A 2 -7.32 -14.66 0.19
N TYR A 3 -7.71 -13.44 -0.17
CA TYR A 3 -6.77 -12.30 -0.18
C TYR A 3 -6.22 -11.96 1.21
N SER A 4 -7.07 -11.95 2.24
CA SER A 4 -6.67 -11.64 3.62
C SER A 4 -5.66 -12.65 4.18
N VAL A 5 -5.78 -13.93 3.84
CA VAL A 5 -4.79 -14.97 4.22
C VAL A 5 -3.44 -14.71 3.54
N GLY A 6 -3.43 -14.32 2.26
CA GLY A 6 -2.20 -13.92 1.57
C GLY A 6 -1.54 -12.69 2.19
N PHE A 7 -2.31 -11.67 2.59
CA PHE A 7 -1.77 -10.49 3.26
C PHE A 7 -1.19 -10.80 4.66
N ILE A 8 -1.82 -11.72 5.40
CA ILE A 8 -1.33 -12.20 6.70
C ILE A 8 -0.04 -13.01 6.51
N ALA A 9 0.03 -13.87 5.49
CA ALA A 9 1.22 -14.65 5.19
C ALA A 9 2.43 -13.76 4.85
N ILE A 10 2.20 -12.66 4.10
CA ILE A 10 3.24 -11.67 3.78
C ILE A 10 3.73 -10.93 5.03
N GLU A 11 2.84 -10.70 6.00
CA GLU A 11 3.18 -10.05 7.27
C GLU A 11 3.98 -10.96 8.20
N GLU A 12 3.59 -12.23 8.33
CA GLU A 12 4.31 -13.24 9.10
C GLU A 12 5.71 -13.55 8.53
N THR A 13 5.90 -13.44 7.21
CA THR A 13 7.23 -13.61 6.58
C THR A 13 8.13 -12.36 6.67
N LYS A 14 7.71 -11.30 7.38
CA LYS A 14 8.40 -9.99 7.43
C LYS A 14 8.58 -9.32 6.04
N SER A 15 7.78 -9.72 5.06
CA SER A 15 7.84 -9.16 3.72
C SER A 15 7.02 -7.86 3.65
N THR A 16 7.64 -6.79 3.11
CA THR A 16 7.04 -5.45 3.08
C THR A 16 6.12 -5.29 1.88
N LEU A 17 4.81 -5.19 2.08
CA LEU A 17 3.86 -4.91 1.02
C LEU A 17 3.78 -3.40 0.74
N ALA A 18 3.91 -3.01 -0.54
CA ALA A 18 4.17 -1.66 -1.06
C ALA A 18 3.23 -0.54 -0.65
N THR A 19 2.14 -0.83 0.04
CA THR A 19 1.07 0.14 0.30
C THR A 19 0.67 0.24 1.76
N LYS A 20 1.40 -0.42 2.69
CA LYS A 20 1.13 -0.37 4.14
C LYS A 20 1.51 0.96 4.79
N GLN A 21 2.50 1.64 4.23
CA GLN A 21 3.16 2.79 4.86
C GLN A 21 2.56 4.18 4.57
N PRO A 22 1.88 4.50 3.44
CA PRO A 22 1.50 5.89 3.14
C PRO A 22 0.57 6.51 4.19
N ALA A 23 -0.44 5.77 4.66
CA ALA A 23 -1.43 6.27 5.61
C ALA A 23 -0.88 6.39 7.04
N PHE A 24 -0.11 5.41 7.51
CA PHE A 24 0.60 5.48 8.79
C PHE A 24 1.61 6.64 8.80
N THR A 25 2.36 6.78 7.71
CA THR A 25 3.38 7.81 7.62
C THR A 25 2.73 9.19 7.49
N ALA A 26 1.64 9.37 6.76
CA ALA A 26 0.89 10.64 6.72
C ALA A 26 0.34 11.05 8.09
N SER A 27 -0.14 10.10 8.90
CA SER A 27 -0.56 10.37 10.29
C SER A 27 0.60 10.76 11.20
N ALA A 28 1.77 10.12 11.06
CA ALA A 28 2.99 10.46 11.80
C ALA A 28 3.67 11.76 11.30
N VAL A 29 3.60 12.03 10.00
CA VAL A 29 3.97 13.30 9.37
C VAL A 29 3.16 14.41 10.00
N ALA A 30 1.84 14.20 10.09
CA ALA A 30 0.99 15.11 10.81
C ALA A 30 1.42 15.20 12.26
N SER A 31 1.69 14.08 12.98
CA SER A 31 2.16 14.09 14.38
C SER A 31 3.35 15.00 14.68
N SER A 32 4.28 15.14 13.74
CA SER A 32 5.43 16.05 13.85
C SER A 32 5.10 17.55 13.71
N LEU A 33 3.88 17.90 13.31
CA LEU A 33 3.35 19.27 13.28
C LEU A 33 2.87 19.71 14.67
N ASP A 34 3.61 19.37 15.72
CA ASP A 34 3.28 19.73 17.10
C ASP A 34 3.56 21.23 17.30
N THR A 35 2.74 22.07 16.70
CA THR A 35 2.73 23.50 16.96
C THR A 35 1.78 23.75 18.14
N LYS A 36 2.30 24.41 19.17
CA LYS A 36 1.47 25.12 20.15
C LYS A 36 0.45 25.97 19.37
N LYS A 37 -0.76 26.10 19.90
CA LYS A 37 -1.96 26.72 19.27
C LYS A 37 -1.77 28.09 18.56
N ASP A 38 -0.60 28.75 18.67
CA ASP A 38 -0.29 30.08 18.13
C ASP A 38 0.95 30.17 17.20
N GLU A 39 1.64 29.07 16.88
CA GLU A 39 2.78 29.12 15.95
C GLU A 39 2.41 28.72 14.52
N LYS A 40 2.98 29.43 13.53
CA LYS A 40 2.80 29.10 12.10
C LYS A 40 3.20 27.64 11.85
N PRO A 41 2.38 26.84 11.14
CA PRO A 41 2.71 25.45 10.84
C PRO A 41 4.06 25.35 10.13
N ASN A 42 4.92 24.42 10.56
CA ASN A 42 6.20 24.20 9.89
C ASN A 42 6.00 23.42 8.58
N LEU A 43 5.51 24.13 7.56
CA LEU A 43 5.22 23.61 6.21
C LEU A 43 6.44 22.99 5.52
N TYR A 44 7.66 23.43 5.89
CA TYR A 44 8.90 22.86 5.40
C TYR A 44 9.16 21.45 5.95
N ASN A 45 9.02 21.24 7.26
CA ASN A 45 9.12 19.91 7.87
C ASN A 45 8.06 18.95 7.31
N LEU A 46 6.87 19.47 7.00
CA LEU A 46 5.82 18.72 6.33
C LEU A 46 6.30 18.22 4.95
N ALA A 47 6.86 19.11 4.11
CA ALA A 47 7.39 18.75 2.80
C ALA A 47 8.55 17.73 2.87
N VAL A 48 9.45 17.86 3.86
CA VAL A 48 10.53 16.89 4.12
C VAL A 48 9.97 15.53 4.52
N THR A 49 8.88 15.49 5.27
CA THR A 49 8.31 14.21 5.67
C THR A 49 7.53 13.56 4.52
N VAL A 50 6.81 14.35 3.71
CA VAL A 50 6.22 13.89 2.43
C VAL A 50 7.30 13.28 1.53
N SER A 51 8.47 13.90 1.37
CA SER A 51 9.54 13.37 0.52
C SER A 51 10.08 12.02 1.04
N LYS A 52 10.23 11.86 2.35
CA LYS A 52 10.58 10.57 2.97
C LYS A 52 9.52 9.51 2.70
N VAL A 53 8.23 9.86 2.79
CA VAL A 53 7.13 8.93 2.50
C VAL A 53 7.19 8.50 1.04
N VAL A 54 7.20 9.44 0.10
CA VAL A 54 7.28 9.16 -1.34
C VAL A 54 8.47 8.24 -1.65
N ARG A 55 9.66 8.54 -1.10
CA ARG A 55 10.85 7.71 -1.28
C ARG A 55 10.65 6.27 -0.79
N SER A 56 10.15 6.11 0.44
CA SER A 56 9.87 4.78 1.01
C SER A 56 8.86 3.99 0.20
N GLN A 57 7.82 4.68 -0.31
CA GLN A 57 6.80 4.04 -1.14
C GLN A 57 7.38 3.63 -2.48
N THR A 58 8.05 4.52 -3.19
CA THR A 58 8.71 4.19 -4.47
C THR A 58 9.65 3.00 -4.34
N ALA A 59 10.47 2.94 -3.28
CA ALA A 59 11.37 1.83 -3.05
C ALA A 59 10.62 0.51 -2.79
N SER A 60 9.59 0.53 -1.93
CA SER A 60 8.79 -0.66 -1.64
C SER A 60 7.99 -1.13 -2.86
N PHE A 61 7.53 -0.18 -3.67
CA PHE A 61 6.78 -0.39 -4.89
C PHE A 61 7.61 -1.11 -5.96
N ILE A 62 8.80 -0.59 -6.26
CA ILE A 62 9.75 -1.20 -7.19
C ILE A 62 10.19 -2.58 -6.68
N GLY A 63 10.54 -2.69 -5.39
CA GLY A 63 10.95 -3.96 -4.79
C GLY A 63 9.90 -5.06 -4.92
N ASN A 64 8.63 -4.73 -4.66
CA ASN A 64 7.54 -5.69 -4.83
C ASN A 64 7.33 -6.07 -6.29
N LEU A 65 7.41 -5.12 -7.23
CA LEU A 65 7.25 -5.41 -8.66
C LEU A 65 8.33 -6.36 -9.18
N ILE A 66 9.60 -6.10 -8.80
CA ILE A 66 10.75 -6.92 -9.22
C ILE A 66 10.64 -8.35 -8.70
N ILE A 67 10.03 -8.58 -7.53
CA ILE A 67 9.89 -9.93 -6.95
C ILE A 67 8.63 -10.62 -7.47
N VAL A 68 7.49 -9.94 -7.45
CA VAL A 68 6.18 -10.54 -7.76
C VAL A 68 6.11 -10.98 -9.21
N PHE A 69 6.64 -10.19 -10.13
CA PHE A 69 6.60 -10.53 -11.54
C PHE A 69 7.30 -11.87 -11.86
N PRO A 70 8.59 -12.09 -11.53
CA PRO A 70 9.26 -13.36 -11.82
C PRO A 70 8.76 -14.51 -10.97
N VAL A 71 8.40 -14.28 -9.69
CA VAL A 71 7.88 -15.36 -8.84
C VAL A 71 6.56 -15.89 -9.39
N THR A 72 5.66 -15.01 -9.81
CA THR A 72 4.38 -15.45 -10.39
C THR A 72 4.59 -16.17 -11.72
N TYR A 73 5.53 -15.69 -12.55
CA TYR A 73 5.89 -16.37 -13.80
C TYR A 73 6.42 -17.79 -13.53
N LEU A 74 7.35 -17.91 -12.58
CA LEU A 74 7.93 -19.19 -12.18
C LEU A 74 6.88 -20.15 -11.61
N MET A 75 5.93 -19.66 -10.83
CA MET A 75 4.83 -20.47 -10.32
C MET A 75 3.92 -20.97 -11.44
N ALA A 76 3.61 -20.12 -12.44
CA ALA A 76 2.82 -20.51 -13.60
C ALA A 76 3.52 -21.60 -14.41
N TRP A 77 4.83 -21.43 -14.64
CA TRP A 77 5.67 -22.41 -15.31
C TRP A 77 5.77 -23.74 -14.56
N LEU A 78 5.99 -23.69 -13.24
CA LEU A 78 6.06 -24.90 -12.41
C LEU A 78 4.72 -25.65 -12.42
N TYR A 79 3.61 -24.92 -12.34
CA TYR A 79 2.27 -25.51 -12.43
C TYR A 79 2.07 -26.24 -13.76
N ASP A 80 2.42 -25.59 -14.87
CA ASP A 80 2.30 -26.17 -16.20
C ASP A 80 3.09 -27.48 -16.34
N ILE A 81 4.33 -27.52 -15.82
CA ILE A 81 5.15 -28.74 -15.79
C ILE A 81 4.54 -29.82 -14.91
N CYS A 82 4.07 -29.48 -13.70
CA CYS A 82 3.56 -30.46 -12.75
C CYS A 82 2.21 -31.07 -13.16
N PHE A 83 1.35 -30.30 -13.82
CA PHE A 83 -0.03 -30.70 -14.13
C PHE A 83 -0.30 -30.91 -15.63
N GLY A 84 0.69 -30.63 -16.49
CA GLY A 84 0.63 -30.87 -17.94
C GLY A 84 -0.35 -29.98 -18.69
N HIS A 85 -0.84 -28.90 -18.08
CA HIS A 85 -1.68 -27.89 -18.72
C HIS A 85 -1.39 -26.50 -18.15
N PRO A 86 -1.46 -25.45 -18.98
CA PRO A 86 -1.13 -24.10 -18.54
C PRO A 86 -2.18 -23.60 -17.54
N LEU A 87 -1.71 -22.92 -16.49
CA LEU A 87 -2.58 -22.31 -15.47
C LEU A 87 -3.53 -21.27 -16.07
N VAL A 88 -3.09 -20.58 -17.13
CA VAL A 88 -3.85 -19.56 -17.85
C VAL A 88 -3.73 -19.84 -19.35
N GLY A 89 -4.88 -20.03 -20.00
CA GLY A 89 -4.92 -20.22 -21.46
C GLY A 89 -4.62 -18.93 -22.22
N ARG A 90 -4.32 -19.05 -23.52
CA ARG A 90 -3.95 -17.90 -24.38
C ARG A 90 -5.00 -16.79 -24.40
N GLU A 91 -6.28 -17.13 -24.53
CA GLU A 91 -7.36 -16.13 -24.57
C GLU A 91 -7.51 -15.38 -23.23
N GLU A 92 -7.43 -16.12 -22.13
CA GLU A 92 -7.49 -15.56 -20.79
C GLU A 92 -6.27 -14.68 -20.51
N GLY A 93 -5.08 -15.10 -20.94
CA GLY A 93 -3.86 -14.31 -20.82
C GLY A 93 -3.91 -12.99 -21.59
N ILE A 94 -4.49 -12.97 -22.80
CA ILE A 94 -4.72 -11.73 -23.55
C ILE A 94 -5.66 -10.80 -22.77
N ARG A 95 -6.77 -11.35 -22.24
CA ARG A 95 -7.71 -10.57 -21.43
C ARG A 95 -7.02 -9.99 -20.20
N MET A 96 -6.25 -10.78 -19.46
CA MET A 96 -5.50 -10.33 -18.26
C MET A 96 -4.55 -9.17 -18.57
N LEU A 97 -3.91 -9.16 -19.74
CA LEU A 97 -3.03 -8.07 -20.19
C LEU A 97 -3.83 -6.82 -20.62
N GLN A 98 -4.89 -6.99 -21.41
CA GLN A 98 -5.78 -5.89 -21.83
C GLN A 98 -6.40 -5.17 -20.62
N ASP A 99 -6.73 -5.93 -19.60
CA ASP A 99 -7.24 -5.50 -18.31
C ASP A 99 -6.31 -4.57 -17.51
N GLN A 100 -5.00 -4.57 -17.83
CA GLN A 100 -4.02 -3.65 -17.24
C GLN A 100 -3.64 -2.50 -18.20
N HIS A 101 -4.13 -2.54 -19.43
CA HIS A 101 -3.80 -1.54 -20.44
C HIS A 101 -4.48 -0.20 -20.08
N PRO A 102 -3.75 0.90 -19.93
CA PRO A 102 -4.28 2.07 -19.23
C PRO A 102 -5.28 2.89 -20.06
N TRP A 103 -5.32 2.68 -21.39
CA TRP A 103 -6.27 3.36 -22.29
C TRP A 103 -7.40 2.46 -22.81
N GLN A 104 -7.21 1.13 -22.78
CA GLN A 104 -8.16 0.17 -23.35
C GLN A 104 -9.08 -0.43 -22.28
N SER A 105 -8.69 -0.28 -21.01
CA SER A 105 -9.47 -0.71 -19.87
C SER A 105 -9.73 0.48 -18.94
N LEU A 106 -10.70 0.33 -18.05
CA LEU A 106 -10.96 1.25 -16.94
C LEU A 106 -9.94 1.08 -15.80
N SER A 107 -8.77 0.48 -16.07
CA SER A 107 -7.77 0.12 -15.05
C SER A 107 -7.32 1.30 -14.20
N LEU A 108 -7.13 2.49 -14.79
CA LEU A 108 -6.74 3.70 -14.05
C LEU A 108 -7.85 4.17 -13.10
N LEU A 109 -9.12 4.09 -13.52
CA LEU A 109 -10.25 4.41 -12.66
C LEU A 109 -10.34 3.43 -11.48
N TYR A 110 -10.19 2.14 -11.76
CA TYR A 110 -10.16 1.09 -10.74
C TYR A 110 -8.93 1.20 -9.82
N ALA A 111 -7.82 1.75 -10.31
CA ALA A 111 -6.67 2.08 -9.48
C ALA A 111 -6.96 3.20 -8.49
N CYS A 112 -7.74 4.22 -8.89
CA CYS A 112 -8.21 5.26 -7.98
C CYS A 112 -9.12 4.69 -6.89
N ASN A 113 -10.08 3.83 -7.24
CA ASN A 113 -10.95 3.14 -6.26
C ASN A 113 -10.12 2.35 -5.25
N THR A 114 -9.09 1.65 -5.74
CA THR A 114 -8.14 0.93 -4.89
C THR A 114 -7.40 1.88 -3.94
N GLY A 115 -6.99 3.05 -4.42
CA GLY A 115 -6.39 4.10 -3.58
C GLY A 115 -7.30 4.57 -2.45
N VAL A 116 -8.61 4.68 -2.70
CA VAL A 116 -9.60 5.00 -1.66
C VAL A 116 -9.68 3.89 -0.61
N PHE A 117 -9.71 2.62 -1.02
CA PHE A 117 -9.71 1.49 -0.07
C PHE A 117 -8.41 1.37 0.72
N LEU A 118 -7.26 1.66 0.09
CA LEU A 118 -5.97 1.74 0.78
C LEU A 118 -6.00 2.85 1.85
N PHE A 119 -6.61 3.99 1.55
CA PHE A 119 -6.82 5.06 2.52
C PHE A 119 -7.70 4.62 3.70
N PHE A 120 -8.87 4.00 3.44
CA PHE A 120 -9.73 3.52 4.52
C PHE A 120 -9.06 2.45 5.39
N SER A 121 -8.39 1.49 4.77
CA SER A 121 -7.58 0.48 5.46
C SER A 121 -6.52 1.16 6.35
N GLY A 122 -5.84 2.18 5.82
CA GLY A 122 -4.86 2.97 6.55
C GLY A 122 -5.40 3.70 7.77
N ILE A 123 -6.61 4.29 7.68
CA ILE A 123 -7.28 4.91 8.84
C ILE A 123 -7.60 3.86 9.91
N ILE A 124 -8.16 2.72 9.51
CA ILE A 124 -8.50 1.63 10.44
C ILE A 124 -7.23 1.14 11.15
N ALA A 125 -6.16 0.94 10.38
CA ALA A 125 -4.88 0.51 10.89
C ALA A 125 -4.29 1.51 11.91
N GLY A 126 -4.33 2.82 11.58
CA GLY A 126 -3.92 3.89 12.47
C GLY A 126 -4.76 3.98 13.74
N TYR A 127 -6.09 3.83 13.62
CA TYR A 127 -7.01 3.80 14.76
C TYR A 127 -6.70 2.64 15.71
N VAL A 128 -6.54 1.42 15.17
CA VAL A 128 -6.22 0.23 15.96
C VAL A 128 -4.87 0.40 16.64
N GLN A 129 -3.85 0.85 15.91
CA GLN A 129 -2.52 1.07 16.50
C GLN A 129 -2.56 2.10 17.63
N ASN A 130 -3.29 3.20 17.44
CA ASN A 130 -3.47 4.22 18.47
C ASN A 130 -4.21 3.67 19.69
N LYS A 131 -5.24 2.84 19.48
CA LYS A 131 -6.00 2.20 20.56
C LYS A 131 -5.15 1.19 21.35
N MET A 132 -4.28 0.44 20.68
CA MET A 132 -3.34 -0.49 21.33
C MET A 132 -2.39 0.25 22.27
N ASN A 133 -1.79 1.35 21.77
CA ASN A 133 -0.86 2.18 22.52
C ASN A 133 -1.56 2.92 23.68
N TYR A 134 -2.64 3.65 23.40
CA TYR A 134 -3.36 4.45 24.41
C TYR A 134 -4.01 3.56 25.47
N GLY A 135 -4.59 2.43 25.05
CA GLY A 135 -5.21 1.45 25.94
C GLY A 135 -4.22 0.64 26.78
N LYS A 136 -2.90 0.80 26.56
CA LYS A 136 -1.84 -0.02 27.16
C LYS A 136 -2.16 -1.51 27.06
N ILE A 137 -2.66 -1.93 25.89
CA ILE A 137 -3.21 -3.28 25.67
C ILE A 137 -2.14 -4.35 25.91
N GLU A 138 -0.88 -4.06 25.59
CA GLU A 138 0.27 -4.93 25.91
C GLU A 138 0.29 -5.30 27.39
N ARG A 139 0.26 -4.30 28.28
CA ARG A 139 0.30 -4.50 29.72
C ARG A 139 -0.93 -5.25 30.22
N ARG A 140 -2.11 -4.92 29.68
CA ARG A 140 -3.37 -5.60 30.01
C ARG A 140 -3.37 -7.08 29.61
N LEU A 141 -2.76 -7.42 28.48
CA LEU A 141 -2.63 -8.81 28.03
C LEU A 141 -1.74 -9.62 28.98
N VAL A 142 -0.62 -9.03 29.41
CA VAL A 142 0.33 -9.67 30.33
C VAL A 142 -0.27 -9.86 31.74
N GLU A 143 -1.03 -8.89 32.21
CA GLU A 143 -1.68 -8.93 33.54
C GLU A 143 -3.01 -9.70 33.55
N HIS A 144 -3.49 -10.20 32.40
CA HIS A 144 -4.80 -10.85 32.30
C HIS A 144 -4.83 -12.20 33.05
N PRO A 145 -5.76 -12.41 34.02
CA PRO A 145 -5.73 -13.55 34.94
C PRO A 145 -5.83 -14.91 34.22
N LEU A 146 -6.68 -15.02 33.19
CA LEU A 146 -6.81 -16.26 32.41
C LEU A 146 -5.58 -16.53 31.54
N LEU A 147 -4.98 -15.51 30.92
CA LEU A 147 -3.85 -15.74 30.01
C LEU A 147 -2.59 -16.14 30.78
N ARG A 148 -2.42 -15.60 31.99
CA ARG A 148 -1.33 -15.96 32.90
C ARG A 148 -1.45 -17.40 33.43
N LEU A 149 -2.65 -17.96 33.49
CA LEU A 149 -2.88 -19.37 33.87
C LEU A 149 -2.52 -20.35 32.75
N TYR A 150 -2.82 -20.01 31.49
CA TYR A 150 -2.63 -20.92 30.35
C TYR A 150 -1.31 -20.74 29.59
N ILE A 151 -0.66 -19.58 29.68
CA ILE A 151 0.51 -19.23 28.86
C ILE A 151 1.71 -18.88 29.74
N ALA A 152 2.87 -19.47 29.44
CA ALA A 152 4.12 -19.16 30.13
C ALA A 152 4.47 -17.64 30.06
N PRO A 153 4.96 -17.02 31.15
CA PRO A 153 5.15 -15.56 31.23
C PRO A 153 6.00 -14.98 30.08
N ALA A 154 7.10 -15.65 29.73
CA ALA A 154 7.98 -15.22 28.64
C ALA A 154 7.29 -15.26 27.26
N ARG A 155 6.40 -16.25 27.03
CA ARG A 155 5.65 -16.36 25.77
C ARG A 155 4.53 -15.32 25.73
N LEU A 156 3.82 -15.10 26.84
CA LEU A 156 2.77 -14.10 26.95
C LEU A 156 3.33 -12.68 26.70
N GLN A 157 4.51 -12.37 27.26
CA GLN A 157 5.16 -11.08 27.03
C GLN A 157 5.56 -10.89 25.55
N ARG A 158 6.11 -11.93 24.89
CA ARG A 158 6.41 -11.86 23.44
C ARG A 158 5.15 -11.68 22.60
N MET A 159 4.07 -12.41 22.92
CA MET A 159 2.80 -12.28 22.19
C MET A 159 2.18 -10.89 22.37
N ALA A 160 2.18 -10.38 23.60
CA ALA A 160 1.67 -9.05 23.90
C ALA A 160 2.46 -7.95 23.17
N ALA A 161 3.80 -8.03 23.19
CA ALA A 161 4.67 -7.12 22.46
C ALA A 161 4.46 -7.23 20.94
N TYR A 162 4.35 -8.45 20.41
CA TYR A 162 4.06 -8.69 18.99
C TYR A 162 2.75 -8.03 18.57
N MET A 163 1.66 -8.30 19.32
CA MET A 163 0.36 -7.69 19.08
C MET A 163 0.42 -6.17 19.17
N ASN A 164 1.10 -5.61 20.18
CA ASN A 164 1.21 -4.17 20.33
C ASN A 164 1.93 -3.52 19.13
N HIS A 165 2.98 -4.16 18.60
CA HIS A 165 3.73 -3.64 17.47
C HIS A 165 3.09 -3.87 16.10
N HIS A 166 2.28 -4.94 15.93
CA HIS A 166 1.80 -5.36 14.60
C HIS A 166 0.28 -5.28 14.42
N ALA A 167 -0.53 -5.13 15.49
CA ALA A 167 -1.99 -5.18 15.39
C ALA A 167 -2.57 -4.15 14.42
N GLY A 168 -2.03 -2.93 14.36
CA GLY A 168 -2.47 -1.93 13.39
C GLY A 168 -2.28 -2.41 11.95
N SER A 169 -1.07 -2.92 11.64
CA SER A 169 -0.76 -3.46 10.32
C SER A 169 -1.62 -4.67 9.97
N LEU A 170 -1.79 -5.62 10.90
CA LEU A 170 -2.59 -6.82 10.72
C LEU A 170 -4.05 -6.48 10.40
N ILE A 171 -4.68 -5.62 11.20
CA ILE A 171 -6.07 -5.24 10.98
C ILE A 171 -6.22 -4.41 9.71
N GLY A 172 -5.25 -3.55 9.38
CA GLY A 172 -5.23 -2.82 8.10
C GLY A 172 -5.21 -3.78 6.90
N ASN A 173 -4.34 -4.78 6.92
CA ASN A 173 -4.20 -5.79 5.88
C ASN A 173 -5.46 -6.66 5.73
N ILE A 174 -6.04 -7.08 6.85
CA ILE A 174 -7.31 -7.83 6.86
C ILE A 174 -8.43 -6.97 6.27
N SER A 175 -8.53 -5.70 6.69
CA SER A 175 -9.55 -4.76 6.21
C SER A 175 -9.39 -4.51 4.71
N LEU A 176 -8.16 -4.30 4.24
CA LEU A 176 -7.87 -4.16 2.82
C LEU A 176 -8.30 -5.41 2.05
N GLY A 177 -7.86 -6.60 2.47
CA GLY A 177 -8.23 -7.85 1.82
C GLY A 177 -9.75 -8.09 1.77
N PHE A 178 -10.47 -7.63 2.79
CA PHE A 178 -11.94 -7.63 2.81
C PHE A 178 -12.52 -6.65 1.80
N PHE A 179 -12.06 -5.40 1.75
CA PHE A 179 -12.49 -4.41 0.75
C PHE A 179 -12.23 -4.89 -0.67
N LEU A 180 -11.05 -5.45 -0.93
CA LEU A 180 -10.69 -6.00 -2.23
C LEU A 180 -11.62 -7.15 -2.65
N GLY A 181 -11.92 -8.06 -1.73
CA GLY A 181 -12.82 -9.18 -2.00
C GLY A 181 -14.29 -8.78 -2.18
N MET A 182 -14.76 -7.78 -1.44
CA MET A 182 -16.16 -7.32 -1.50
C MET A 182 -16.43 -6.40 -2.69
N ALA A 183 -15.43 -5.70 -3.21
CA ALA A 183 -15.60 -4.78 -4.32
C ALA A 183 -16.22 -5.43 -5.56
N SER A 184 -15.71 -6.59 -5.99
CA SER A 184 -16.27 -7.32 -7.14
C SER A 184 -17.72 -7.74 -6.90
N ILE A 185 -18.07 -8.09 -5.65
CA ILE A 185 -19.44 -8.46 -5.26
C ILE A 185 -20.38 -7.24 -5.33
N ILE A 186 -19.95 -6.10 -4.78
CA ILE A 186 -20.69 -4.83 -4.83
C ILE A 186 -20.95 -4.43 -6.29
N GLY A 187 -19.93 -4.49 -7.16
CA GLY A 187 -20.11 -4.19 -8.59
C GLY A 187 -21.19 -5.04 -9.26
N LYS A 188 -21.20 -6.35 -8.98
CA LYS A 188 -22.22 -7.26 -9.50
C LYS A 188 -23.63 -6.96 -8.97
N ILE A 189 -23.76 -6.62 -7.69
CA ILE A 189 -25.07 -6.33 -7.06
C ILE A 189 -25.69 -5.05 -7.63
N PHE A 190 -24.89 -3.99 -7.79
CA PHE A 190 -25.37 -2.70 -8.27
C PHE A 190 -25.42 -2.60 -9.82
N GLY A 191 -24.92 -3.60 -10.54
CA GLY A 191 -24.86 -3.60 -12.00
C GLY A 191 -23.89 -2.55 -12.57
N ILE A 192 -23.02 -1.98 -11.73
CA ILE A 192 -22.03 -0.98 -12.13
C ILE A 192 -20.69 -1.71 -12.30
N PRO A 193 -19.93 -1.47 -13.38
CA PRO A 193 -18.61 -2.06 -13.57
C PRO A 193 -17.63 -1.50 -12.53
N PHE A 194 -17.63 -2.09 -11.34
CA PHE A 194 -16.82 -1.72 -10.18
C PHE A 194 -15.79 -2.80 -9.91
N ASP A 195 -14.53 -2.46 -10.17
CA ASP A 195 -13.40 -3.35 -9.99
C ASP A 195 -12.23 -2.59 -9.37
N ILE A 196 -11.19 -3.34 -9.01
CA ILE A 196 -10.01 -2.86 -8.30
C ILE A 196 -8.76 -3.27 -9.08
N ARG A 197 -7.86 -2.31 -9.23
CA ARG A 197 -6.52 -2.55 -9.73
C ARG A 197 -5.51 -2.09 -8.68
N HIS A 198 -4.97 -3.06 -7.97
CA HIS A 198 -3.82 -2.87 -7.08
C HIS A 198 -2.56 -3.24 -7.85
N ILE A 199 -1.46 -2.48 -7.71
CA ILE A 199 -0.23 -2.80 -8.45
C ILE A 199 0.15 -4.27 -8.33
N THR A 200 0.24 -4.81 -7.12
CA THR A 200 0.82 -6.14 -6.91
C THR A 200 0.02 -7.22 -7.63
N ILE A 201 -1.31 -7.09 -7.60
CA ILE A 201 -2.23 -8.00 -8.30
C ILE A 201 -2.12 -7.78 -9.81
N SER A 202 -2.05 -6.52 -10.24
CA SER A 202 -1.92 -6.16 -11.66
C SER A 202 -0.61 -6.68 -12.25
N ALA A 203 0.50 -6.60 -11.49
CA ALA A 203 1.81 -7.12 -11.86
C ALA A 203 1.82 -8.65 -11.96
N ALA A 204 1.21 -9.34 -10.99
CA ALA A 204 1.03 -10.78 -11.01
C ALA A 204 0.17 -11.21 -12.22
N ASN A 205 -0.92 -10.52 -12.48
CA ASN A 205 -1.81 -10.78 -13.62
C ASN A 205 -1.11 -10.53 -14.96
N THR A 206 -0.30 -9.47 -15.08
CA THR A 206 0.51 -9.23 -16.28
C THR A 206 1.53 -10.33 -16.49
N SER A 207 2.17 -10.81 -15.42
CA SER A 207 3.13 -11.91 -15.48
C SER A 207 2.47 -13.23 -15.92
N LEU A 208 1.32 -13.57 -15.32
CA LEU A 208 0.51 -14.73 -15.69
C LEU A 208 0.02 -14.65 -17.13
N GLY A 209 -0.50 -13.50 -17.54
CA GLY A 209 -0.96 -13.27 -18.91
C GLY A 209 0.17 -13.40 -19.92
N LEU A 210 1.36 -12.88 -19.60
CA LEU A 210 2.55 -13.05 -20.44
C LEU A 210 2.96 -14.52 -20.57
N TYR A 211 2.90 -15.29 -19.48
CA TYR A 211 3.16 -16.74 -19.53
C TYR A 211 2.13 -17.45 -20.41
N GLY A 212 0.83 -17.22 -20.18
CA GLY A 212 -0.25 -17.91 -20.88
C GLY A 212 -0.35 -17.59 -22.38
N VAL A 213 0.02 -16.39 -22.79
CA VAL A 213 0.06 -16.02 -24.22
C VAL A 213 1.35 -16.47 -24.92
N GLY A 214 2.45 -16.50 -24.18
CA GLY A 214 3.79 -16.77 -24.69
C GLY A 214 4.49 -15.53 -25.25
N TRP A 215 5.80 -15.43 -25.02
CA TRP A 215 6.63 -14.28 -25.39
C TRP A 215 6.63 -13.97 -26.89
N GLU A 216 6.59 -15.02 -27.72
CA GLU A 216 6.70 -14.90 -29.19
C GLU A 216 5.42 -14.33 -29.83
N SER A 217 4.30 -14.40 -29.12
CA SER A 217 2.99 -14.06 -29.65
C SER A 217 2.53 -12.64 -29.34
N ILE A 218 3.27 -11.91 -28.51
CA ILE A 218 2.90 -10.57 -28.05
C ILE A 218 3.71 -9.50 -28.75
N ASN A 219 3.03 -8.47 -29.25
CA ASN A 219 3.69 -7.27 -29.73
C ASN A 219 4.41 -6.56 -28.58
N ILE A 220 5.72 -6.36 -28.71
CA ILE A 220 6.57 -5.68 -27.72
C ILE A 220 6.00 -4.31 -27.32
N LYS A 221 5.44 -3.56 -28.27
CA LYS A 221 4.81 -2.26 -27.98
C LYS A 221 3.63 -2.42 -27.03
N PHE A 222 2.78 -3.42 -27.26
CA PHE A 222 1.63 -3.72 -26.39
C PHE A 222 2.10 -4.10 -24.99
N LEU A 223 3.13 -4.96 -24.87
CA LEU A 223 3.68 -5.35 -23.58
C LEU A 223 4.25 -4.15 -22.80
N ILE A 224 5.04 -3.28 -23.44
CA ILE A 224 5.57 -2.06 -22.81
C ILE A 224 4.44 -1.16 -22.33
N THR A 225 3.40 -1.01 -23.16
CA THR A 225 2.21 -0.20 -22.88
C THR A 225 1.44 -0.72 -21.65
N VAL A 226 1.29 -2.05 -21.54
CA VAL A 226 0.73 -2.72 -20.37
C VAL A 226 1.61 -2.51 -19.12
N PHE A 227 2.93 -2.62 -19.26
CA PHE A 227 3.86 -2.41 -18.15
C PHE A 227 3.80 -0.97 -17.62
N ILE A 228 3.73 0.01 -18.51
CA ILE A 228 3.48 1.42 -18.17
C ILE A 228 2.12 1.56 -17.46
N GLY A 229 1.09 0.84 -17.90
CA GLY A 229 -0.20 0.75 -17.22
C GLY A 229 -0.09 0.30 -15.77
N VAL A 230 0.64 -0.79 -15.50
CA VAL A 230 0.89 -1.28 -14.14
C VAL A 230 1.59 -0.23 -13.27
N LEU A 231 2.56 0.51 -13.83
CA LEU A 231 3.22 1.61 -13.11
C LEU A 231 2.24 2.75 -12.80
N PHE A 232 1.37 3.13 -13.73
CA PHE A 232 0.34 4.15 -13.49
C PHE A 232 -0.71 3.72 -12.49
N ILE A 233 -1.19 2.47 -12.54
CA ILE A 233 -2.09 1.88 -11.53
C ILE A 233 -1.48 2.09 -10.15
N GLY A 234 -0.21 1.76 -10.04
CA GLY A 234 0.61 2.02 -8.88
C GLY A 234 0.67 3.42 -8.34
N PHE A 235 1.07 4.31 -9.24
CA PHE A 235 1.17 5.72 -8.95
C PHE A 235 -0.18 6.26 -8.45
N LEU A 236 -1.30 5.87 -9.07
CA LEU A 236 -2.64 6.26 -8.65
C LEU A 236 -3.06 5.64 -7.31
N ASN A 237 -2.74 4.36 -7.06
CA ASN A 237 -2.96 3.72 -5.76
C ASN A 237 -2.33 4.55 -4.63
N PHE A 238 -1.05 4.94 -4.82
CA PHE A 238 -0.33 5.77 -3.87
C PHE A 238 -0.89 7.20 -3.79
N LEU A 239 -1.02 7.87 -4.94
CA LEU A 239 -1.40 9.28 -5.02
C LEU A 239 -2.76 9.52 -4.37
N VAL A 240 -3.77 8.72 -4.71
CA VAL A 240 -5.13 8.88 -4.17
C VAL A 240 -5.14 8.58 -2.67
N SER A 241 -4.53 7.47 -2.26
CA SER A 241 -4.49 7.08 -0.85
C SER A 241 -3.78 8.11 0.02
N PHE A 242 -2.59 8.54 -0.41
CA PHE A 242 -1.78 9.52 0.30
C PHE A 242 -2.45 10.89 0.32
N SER A 243 -3.03 11.34 -0.79
CA SER A 243 -3.71 12.65 -0.84
C SER A 243 -4.89 12.71 0.12
N LEU A 244 -5.73 11.66 0.16
CA LEU A 244 -6.85 11.59 1.11
C LEU A 244 -6.35 11.54 2.56
N ALA A 245 -5.34 10.71 2.86
CA ALA A 245 -4.73 10.63 4.17
C ALA A 245 -4.16 11.98 4.63
N PHE A 246 -3.45 12.66 3.73
CA PHE A 246 -2.86 13.95 3.97
C PHE A 246 -3.93 15.02 4.25
N ILE A 247 -4.98 15.10 3.42
CA ILE A 247 -6.09 16.05 3.63
C ILE A 247 -6.75 15.83 4.99
N VAL A 248 -7.06 14.59 5.35
CA VAL A 248 -7.66 14.28 6.67
C VAL A 248 -6.72 14.65 7.81
N ALA A 249 -5.44 14.37 7.68
CA ALA A 249 -4.46 14.64 8.71
C ALA A 249 -4.23 16.15 8.94
N VAL A 250 -4.15 16.93 7.85
CA VAL A 250 -4.05 18.39 7.88
C VAL A 250 -5.31 19.00 8.49
N ARG A 251 -6.50 18.54 8.06
CA ARG A 251 -7.79 19.00 8.60
C ARG A 251 -7.94 18.68 10.09
N SER A 252 -7.48 17.53 10.55
CA SER A 252 -7.52 17.14 11.97
C SER A 252 -6.66 18.04 12.87
N ARG A 253 -5.75 18.84 12.31
CA ARG A 253 -4.84 19.73 13.05
C ARG A 253 -5.24 21.21 12.99
N GLY A 254 -6.38 21.54 12.38
CA GLY A 254 -6.85 22.92 12.30
C GLY A 254 -6.04 23.79 11.34
N ILE A 255 -5.23 23.21 10.45
CA ILE A 255 -4.61 23.96 9.35
C ILE A 255 -5.74 24.40 8.41
N HIS A 256 -5.88 25.70 8.21
CA HIS A 256 -6.97 26.28 7.46
C HIS A 256 -6.79 25.99 5.96
N LEU A 257 -7.89 25.84 5.23
CA LEU A 257 -7.90 25.61 3.77
C LEU A 257 -7.10 26.66 2.97
N ARG A 258 -6.89 27.84 3.56
CA ARG A 258 -6.12 28.95 3.00
C ARG A 258 -4.61 28.68 2.89
N ASP A 259 -4.06 27.77 3.70
CA ASP A 259 -2.62 27.46 3.74
C ASP A 259 -2.23 26.32 2.77
N TYR A 260 -3.22 25.68 2.12
CA TYR A 260 -3.00 24.55 1.20
C TYR A 260 -2.24 24.96 -0.07
N PRO A 261 -2.56 26.08 -0.75
CA PRO A 261 -1.81 26.53 -1.91
C PRO A 261 -0.36 26.89 -1.56
N GLU A 262 -0.15 27.53 -0.41
CA GLU A 262 1.19 27.87 0.10
C GLU A 262 2.00 26.60 0.38
N PHE A 263 1.39 25.60 1.03
CA PHE A 263 2.03 24.30 1.24
C PHE A 263 2.36 23.60 -0.08
N LEU A 264 1.44 23.57 -1.06
CA LEU A 264 1.69 22.95 -2.37
C LEU A 264 2.81 23.67 -3.13
N GLN A 265 2.89 25.01 -3.04
CA GLN A 265 4.00 25.78 -3.60
C GLN A 265 5.33 25.44 -2.92
N ILE A 266 5.35 25.32 -1.59
CA ILE A 266 6.55 24.93 -0.84
C ILE A 266 6.98 23.50 -1.21
N LEU A 267 6.03 22.57 -1.29
CA LEU A 267 6.29 21.19 -1.70
C LEU A 267 6.84 21.13 -3.14
N TRP A 268 6.24 21.88 -4.07
CA TRP A 268 6.70 21.96 -5.45
C TRP A 268 8.09 22.58 -5.57
N LYS A 269 8.34 23.68 -4.83
CA LYS A 269 9.66 24.33 -4.76
C LYS A 269 10.70 23.37 -4.16
N TYR A 270 10.34 22.63 -3.11
CA TYR A 270 11.22 21.63 -2.50
C TYR A 270 11.50 20.47 -3.46
N PHE A 271 10.49 19.96 -4.17
CA PHE A 271 10.65 18.93 -5.19
C PHE A 271 11.59 19.37 -6.33
N ARG A 272 11.45 20.59 -6.85
CA ARG A 272 12.33 21.11 -7.91
C ARG A 272 13.75 21.39 -7.42
N THR A 273 13.92 21.85 -6.19
CA THR A 273 15.25 22.20 -5.64
C THR A 273 16.01 20.98 -5.12
N HIS A 274 15.32 19.96 -4.62
CA HIS A 274 15.90 18.77 -4.03
C HIS A 274 15.27 17.47 -4.59
N PRO A 275 15.30 17.25 -5.92
CA PRO A 275 14.67 16.06 -6.52
C PRO A 275 15.34 14.77 -6.02
N LEU A 276 16.64 14.81 -5.74
CA LEU A 276 17.39 13.67 -5.21
C LEU A 276 16.96 13.26 -3.80
N ASP A 277 16.39 14.15 -2.99
CA ASP A 277 15.93 13.81 -1.63
C ASP A 277 14.70 12.88 -1.66
N PHE A 278 13.96 12.86 -2.77
CA PHE A 278 12.82 11.97 -3.01
C PHE A 278 13.23 10.56 -3.43
N PHE A 279 14.48 10.36 -3.85
CA PHE A 279 14.98 9.05 -4.32
C PHE A 279 16.15 8.53 -3.47
N ARG A 280 16.99 9.41 -2.94
CA ARG A 280 18.21 9.09 -2.19
C ARG A 280 18.14 9.65 -0.77
N PRO A 281 18.55 8.89 0.27
CA PRO A 281 18.68 9.43 1.61
C PRO A 281 19.72 10.57 1.63
N ARG A 282 19.33 11.73 2.17
CA ARG A 282 20.28 12.80 2.52
C ARG A 282 21.34 12.23 3.47
N LYS A 283 22.62 12.47 3.20
CA LYS A 283 23.67 12.22 4.20
C LYS A 283 23.30 13.05 5.43
N ARG A 284 23.29 12.41 6.60
CA ARG A 284 23.09 13.11 7.88
C ARG A 284 24.16 14.19 7.94
N ILE A 285 23.77 15.46 8.00
CA ILE A 285 24.71 16.51 8.35
C ILE A 285 24.97 16.26 9.83
N GLU A 286 26.16 15.73 10.14
CA GLU A 286 26.64 15.67 11.51
C GLU A 286 26.72 17.12 12.00
N HIS A 287 25.86 17.48 12.93
CA HIS A 287 26.08 18.66 13.75
C HIS A 287 27.30 18.33 14.62
N ASN A 288 28.46 18.81 14.19
CA ASN A 288 29.57 19.11 15.11
C ASN A 288 29.18 20.29 16.00
#